data_AF-A0A357M5I9-F1
#
_entry.id   AF-A0A357M5I9-F1
#
_cell.length_a   1.000
_cell.length_b   1.000
_cell.length_c   1.000
_cell.angle_alpha   90.00
_cell.angle_beta   90.00
_cell.angle_gamma   90.00
#
_symmetry.space_group_name_H-M   'P 1'
#
loop_
_entity.id
_entity.type
_entity.pdbx_description
1 polymer ?
#
loop_
_entity_poly.entity_id
_entity_poly.type
_entity_poly.pdbx_seq_one_letter_code
_entity_poly.pdbx_strand_id
1 'polypeptide(L)'
;ERNFDALTIVAGACQSHFEALLGAGANFASSPGRILIHALDPVYVAAKSSFTPIRDTVNLSEVLNNTISGNQGIGGIETRGSFRIGMPRLQNLSALKVTPSAI
;
A
#
# COMPACT_ATOMS: atom_id res chain seq x y z
N GLU A 1 2.47 3.37 -19.75
CA GLU A 1 1.75 4.53 -19.17
C GLU A 1 2.58 5.09 -18.01
N ARG A 2 2.52 6.39 -17.69
CA ARG A 2 3.42 7.01 -16.70
C ARG A 2 2.73 7.04 -15.32
N ASN A 3 3.23 6.28 -14.33
CA ASN A 3 2.60 6.21 -13.00
C ASN A 3 3.63 6.09 -11.86
N PHE A 4 3.62 7.05 -10.93
CA PHE A 4 4.63 7.31 -9.90
C PHE A 4 4.67 6.24 -8.79
N ASP A 5 5.12 5.02 -9.11
CA ASP A 5 5.15 3.79 -8.27
C ASP A 5 4.02 2.77 -8.58
N ALA A 6 3.49 2.85 -9.81
CA ALA A 6 2.56 1.93 -10.49
C ALA A 6 1.28 1.55 -9.71
N LEU A 7 1.29 0.62 -8.76
CA LEU A 7 0.17 0.39 -7.85
C LEU A 7 0.62 -0.58 -6.78
N THR A 8 0.40 -0.23 -5.51
CA THR A 8 0.41 -1.23 -4.45
C THR A 8 -0.99 -1.82 -4.34
N ILE A 9 -1.11 -3.13 -4.56
CA ILE A 9 -2.39 -3.85 -4.46
C ILE A 9 -2.48 -4.53 -3.10
N VAL A 10 -3.49 -4.13 -2.32
CA VAL A 10 -3.95 -4.84 -1.12
C VAL A 10 -5.26 -5.53 -1.49
N ALA A 11 -5.28 -6.86 -1.51
CA ALA A 11 -6.40 -7.64 -2.02
C ALA A 11 -6.98 -8.62 -0.98
N GLY A 12 -8.24 -9.02 -1.20
CA GLY A 12 -8.92 -10.03 -0.40
C GLY A 12 -9.84 -9.46 0.69
N ALA A 13 -10.45 -10.38 1.42
CA ALA A 13 -11.35 -10.21 2.55
C ALA A 13 -11.22 -11.42 3.51
N CYS A 14 -12.25 -11.70 4.30
CA CYS A 14 -12.32 -12.93 5.10
C CYS A 14 -12.19 -14.18 4.23
N GLN A 15 -11.42 -15.17 4.70
CA GLN A 15 -11.22 -16.48 4.07
C GLN A 15 -10.77 -16.48 2.60
N SER A 16 -10.08 -15.42 2.17
CA SER A 16 -9.58 -15.31 0.80
C SER A 16 -8.52 -16.35 0.46
N HIS A 17 -8.37 -16.63 -0.84
CA HIS A 17 -7.29 -17.48 -1.32
C HIS A 17 -6.00 -16.66 -1.46
N PHE A 18 -5.34 -16.46 -0.32
CA PHE A 18 -4.14 -15.65 -0.16
C PHE A 18 -3.07 -15.89 -1.24
N GLU A 19 -2.71 -17.16 -1.47
CA GLU A 19 -1.65 -17.55 -2.39
C GLU A 19 -1.99 -17.22 -3.85
N ALA A 20 -3.25 -17.40 -4.23
CA ALA A 20 -3.72 -17.08 -5.58
C ALA A 20 -3.75 -15.57 -5.81
N LEU A 21 -4.13 -14.78 -4.79
CA LEU A 21 -4.11 -13.33 -4.87
C LEU A 21 -2.69 -12.79 -5.02
N LEU A 22 -1.73 -13.29 -4.23
CA LEU A 22 -0.32 -12.95 -4.42
C LEU A 22 0.21 -13.41 -5.78
N GLY A 23 -0.12 -14.64 -6.20
CA GLY A 23 0.27 -15.19 -7.50
C GLY A 23 -0.29 -14.40 -8.70
N ALA A 24 -1.45 -13.75 -8.53
CA ALA A 24 -2.05 -12.86 -9.52
C ALA A 24 -1.40 -11.46 -9.59
N GLY A 25 -0.44 -11.17 -8.70
CA GLY A 25 0.29 -9.91 -8.68
C GLY A 25 -0.11 -8.94 -7.57
N ALA A 26 -0.87 -9.38 -6.55
CA ALA A 26 -1.09 -8.54 -5.38
C ALA A 26 0.20 -8.39 -4.56
N ASN A 27 0.42 -7.21 -3.97
CA ASN A 27 1.53 -6.97 -3.05
C ASN A 27 1.22 -7.53 -1.66
N PHE A 28 -0.03 -7.36 -1.24
CA PHE A 28 -0.56 -7.84 0.03
C PHE A 28 -1.88 -8.54 -0.21
N ALA A 29 -2.11 -9.61 0.54
CA ALA A 29 -3.37 -10.34 0.51
C ALA A 29 -3.80 -10.71 1.91
N SER A 30 -5.11 -10.75 2.13
CA SER A 30 -5.66 -11.15 3.42
C SER A 30 -5.84 -12.66 3.56
N SER A 31 -5.96 -13.07 4.82
CA SER A 31 -6.34 -14.40 5.28
C SER A 31 -5.44 -15.56 4.82
N PRO A 32 -4.10 -15.52 5.04
CA PRO A 32 -3.26 -16.71 4.87
C PRO A 32 -3.79 -17.95 5.59
N GLY A 33 -4.34 -17.75 6.81
CA GLY A 33 -4.95 -18.82 7.61
C GLY A 33 -6.38 -19.18 7.23
N ARG A 34 -6.97 -18.55 6.20
CA ARG A 34 -8.39 -18.70 5.80
C ARG A 34 -9.38 -18.44 6.94
N ILE A 35 -9.07 -17.43 7.75
CA ILE A 35 -9.86 -16.95 8.90
C ILE A 35 -10.71 -15.70 8.56
N LEU A 36 -11.60 -15.36 9.48
CA LEU A 36 -12.25 -14.05 9.51
C LEU A 36 -11.24 -13.00 9.99
N ILE A 37 -10.95 -12.02 9.14
CA ILE A 37 -9.98 -10.95 9.43
C ILE A 37 -10.70 -9.76 10.04
N HIS A 38 -10.00 -8.94 10.81
CA HIS A 38 -10.57 -7.68 11.25
C HIS A 38 -10.61 -6.67 10.11
N ALA A 39 -11.67 -5.85 10.04
CA ALA A 39 -11.82 -4.85 8.98
C ALA A 39 -10.70 -3.81 8.94
N LEU A 40 -10.02 -3.58 10.07
CA LEU A 40 -8.89 -2.64 10.17
C LEU A 40 -7.56 -3.20 9.64
N ASP A 41 -7.43 -4.51 9.48
CA ASP A 41 -6.16 -5.12 9.08
C ASP A 41 -5.70 -4.65 7.69
N PRO A 42 -6.51 -4.80 6.61
CA PRO A 42 -6.11 -4.29 5.30
C PRO A 42 -5.95 -2.77 5.27
N VAL A 43 -6.69 -2.04 6.11
CA VAL A 43 -6.57 -0.58 6.25
C VAL A 43 -5.21 -0.19 6.81
N TYR A 44 -4.73 -0.92 7.83
CA TYR A 44 -3.43 -0.68 8.44
C TYR A 44 -2.30 -0.91 7.43
N VAL A 45 -2.36 -1.99 6.64
CA VAL A 45 -1.37 -2.27 5.58
C VAL A 45 -1.34 -1.16 4.54
N ALA A 46 -2.51 -0.73 4.07
CA ALA A 46 -2.61 0.34 3.08
C ALA A 46 -2.03 1.66 3.61
N ALA A 47 -2.33 2.02 4.87
CA ALA A 47 -1.79 3.21 5.52
C ALA A 47 -0.27 3.12 5.70
N LYS A 48 0.24 1.98 6.17
CA LYS A 48 1.68 1.81 6.34
C LYS A 48 2.40 1.90 5.00
N SER A 49 1.88 1.26 3.95
CA SER A 49 2.45 1.35 2.61
C SER A 49 2.44 2.77 2.05
N SER A 50 1.38 3.54 2.29
CA SER A 50 1.27 4.91 1.78
C SER A 50 2.16 5.90 2.53
N PHE A 51 2.42 5.71 3.83
CA PHE A 51 3.26 6.59 4.65
C PHE A 51 4.74 6.18 4.70
N THR A 52 5.10 4.98 4.26
CA THR A 52 6.49 4.61 4.07
C THR A 52 7.08 5.40 2.89
N PRO A 53 8.27 6.02 3.03
CA PRO A 53 8.95 6.72 1.94
C PRO A 53 9.15 5.83 0.71
N ILE A 54 9.11 6.41 -0.50
CA ILE A 54 9.45 5.69 -1.75
C ILE A 54 10.87 5.10 -1.77
N ARG A 55 11.72 5.54 -0.85
CA ARG A 55 13.11 5.11 -0.69
C ARG A 55 13.24 3.87 0.18
N ASP A 56 12.19 3.54 0.94
CA ASP A 56 12.19 2.49 1.95
C ASP A 56 11.18 1.38 1.61
N THR A 57 11.38 0.19 2.19
CA THR A 57 10.43 -0.92 2.11
C THR A 57 9.47 -0.91 3.29
N VAL A 58 8.25 -1.38 3.07
CA VAL A 58 7.26 -1.55 4.12
C VAL A 58 7.72 -2.66 5.06
N ASN A 59 7.85 -2.36 6.35
CA ASN A 59 8.25 -3.34 7.35
C ASN A 59 7.09 -4.32 7.64
N LEU A 60 7.15 -5.50 7.01
CA LEU A 60 6.14 -6.55 7.18
C LEU A 60 6.00 -7.00 8.63
N SER A 61 7.10 -7.17 9.37
CA SER A 61 7.05 -7.60 10.77
C SER A 61 6.27 -6.60 11.63
N GLU A 62 6.50 -5.29 11.42
CA GLU A 62 5.74 -4.25 12.11
C GLU A 62 4.26 -4.27 11.72
N VAL A 63 3.96 -4.44 10.42
CA VAL A 63 2.59 -4.54 9.93
C VAL A 63 1.85 -5.71 10.58
N LEU A 64 2.43 -6.90 10.56
CA LEU A 64 1.80 -8.10 11.09
C LEU A 64 1.61 -8.04 12.61
N ASN A 65 2.53 -7.41 13.34
CA ASN A 65 2.42 -7.26 14.79
C ASN A 65 1.37 -6.23 15.21
N ASN A 66 1.05 -5.26 14.35
CA ASN A 66 0.10 -4.19 14.66
C ASN A 66 -1.29 -4.41 14.06
N THR A 67 -1.46 -5.40 13.18
CA THR A 67 -2.77 -5.87 12.72
C THR A 67 -3.44 -6.76 13.78
N ILE A 68 -4.77 -6.69 13.89
CA ILE A 68 -5.54 -7.36 14.94
C ILE A 68 -5.56 -8.88 14.72
N SER A 69 -5.73 -9.34 13.49
CA SER A 69 -5.70 -10.79 13.18
C SER A 69 -4.29 -11.34 12.95
N GLY A 70 -3.26 -10.50 13.02
CA GLY A 70 -1.86 -10.89 12.93
C GLY A 70 -1.48 -11.62 11.63
N ASN A 71 -0.48 -12.49 11.72
CA ASN A 71 0.07 -13.24 10.59
C ASN A 71 -0.89 -14.25 9.94
N GLN A 72 -1.97 -14.63 10.62
CA GLN A 72 -3.02 -15.49 10.07
C GLN A 72 -4.02 -14.67 9.24
N GLY A 73 -4.12 -13.36 9.52
CA GLY A 73 -5.12 -12.48 8.95
C GLY A 73 -4.66 -11.65 7.75
N ILE A 74 -3.38 -11.31 7.67
CA ILE A 74 -2.85 -10.60 6.50
C ILE A 74 -1.39 -10.98 6.26
N GLY A 75 -0.96 -10.83 5.01
CA GLY A 75 0.41 -11.07 4.61
C GLY A 75 0.72 -10.34 3.32
N GLY A 76 1.96 -10.47 2.86
CA GLY A 76 2.38 -9.88 1.60
C GLY A 76 3.84 -10.15 1.32
N ILE A 77 4.29 -9.61 0.19
CA ILE A 77 5.67 -9.66 -0.27
C ILE A 77 6.35 -8.31 -0.07
N GLU A 78 7.68 -8.31 -0.09
CA GLU A 78 8.48 -7.09 0.04
C GLU A 78 8.01 -6.04 -0.98
N THR A 79 7.57 -4.88 -0.47
CA THR A 79 6.95 -3.82 -1.25
C THR A 79 7.51 -2.48 -0.79
N ARG A 80 7.81 -1.58 -1.75
CA ARG A 80 8.27 -0.22 -1.46
C ARG A 80 7.12 0.67 -0.98
N GLY A 81 7.46 1.69 -0.19
CA GLY A 81 6.51 2.73 0.19
C GLY A 81 6.09 3.63 -0.98
N SER A 82 5.02 4.39 -0.78
CA SER A 82 4.51 5.35 -1.76
C SER A 82 4.69 6.83 -1.35
N PHE A 83 5.26 7.12 -0.17
CA PHE A 83 5.35 8.49 0.33
C PHE A 83 6.44 9.30 -0.37
N ARG A 84 6.03 10.44 -0.96
CA ARG A 84 6.89 11.32 -1.77
C ARG A 84 6.95 12.73 -1.19
N ILE A 85 8.13 13.32 -1.25
CA ILE A 85 8.36 14.73 -0.89
C ILE A 85 8.60 15.51 -2.19
N GLY A 86 7.72 16.45 -2.51
CA GLY A 86 7.85 17.37 -3.64
C GLY A 86 8.46 18.71 -3.23
N MET A 87 9.40 19.24 -4.03
CA MET A 87 9.92 20.59 -3.90
C MET A 87 9.86 21.34 -5.26
N PRO A 88 9.28 22.56 -5.33
CA PRO A 88 8.56 23.25 -4.25
C PRO A 88 7.39 22.39 -3.76
N ARG A 89 6.91 22.63 -2.52
CA ARG A 89 5.72 21.91 -2.03
C ARG A 89 4.67 21.98 -3.12
N LEU A 90 4.09 20.84 -3.48
CA LEU A 90 2.96 20.77 -4.41
C LEU A 90 1.82 21.60 -3.79
N GLN A 91 1.81 22.89 -4.07
CA GLN A 91 0.70 23.77 -3.79
C GLN A 91 -0.43 23.30 -4.70
N ASN A 92 -1.68 23.54 -4.28
CA ASN A 92 -2.85 23.34 -5.12
C ASN A 92 -2.53 23.82 -6.54
N LEU A 93 -2.51 22.93 -7.53
CA LEU A 93 -2.18 23.29 -8.90
C LEU A 93 -3.16 24.35 -9.46
N SER A 94 -4.35 24.46 -8.86
CA SER A 94 -5.34 25.51 -9.10
C SER A 94 -4.95 26.90 -8.56
N ALA A 95 -4.04 26.98 -7.58
CA ALA A 95 -3.55 28.24 -6.98
C ALA A 95 -2.22 28.71 -7.59
N LEU A 96 -1.54 27.84 -8.34
CA LEU A 96 -0.32 28.15 -9.06
C LEU A 96 -0.70 28.91 -10.34
N LYS A 97 -0.54 30.25 -10.34
CA LYS A 97 -0.55 31.07 -11.57
C LYS A 97 0.72 30.78 -12.38
N VAL A 98 0.84 29.56 -12.90
CA VAL A 98 1.85 29.23 -13.90
C VAL A 98 1.26 29.63 -15.24
N THR A 99 1.75 30.72 -15.82
CA THR A 99 1.67 30.90 -17.27
C THR A 99 2.50 29.78 -17.87
N PRO A 100 1.92 28.82 -18.63
CA PRO A 100 2.73 27.83 -19.32
C PRO A 100 3.70 28.58 -20.23
N SER A 101 4.97 28.57 -19.86
CA SER A 101 6.02 29.19 -20.66
C SER A 101 6.38 28.20 -21.75
N ALA A 102 5.80 28.47 -22.92
CA ALA A 102 6.11 27.96 -24.24
C ALA A 102 5.63 26.54 -24.62
N ILE A 103 4.75 26.57 -25.65
CA ILE A 103 4.72 25.82 -26.93
C ILE A 103 4.81 24.30 -26.85
#